data_AF-A0A7W1L9K8-F1
#
_entry.id   AF-A0A7W1L9K8-F1
#
_cell.length_a   1.000
_cell.length_b   1.000
_cell.length_c   1.000
_cell.angle_alpha   90.00
_cell.angle_beta   90.00
_cell.angle_gamma   90.00
#
_symmetry.space_group_name_H-M   'P 1'
#
loop_
_entity.id
_entity.type
_entity.pdbx_description
1 polymer ?
#
loop_
_entity_poly.entity_id
_entity_poly.type
_entity_poly.pdbx_seq_one_letter_code
_entity_poly.pdbx_strand_id
1 'polypeptide(L)'
;MKYKKNDFNRRDFLTTIGGAALLSLANFGDVRAAENKNVKEMLVYIGTYTSGKSKSEGIYIYKLNLLIGELKPYKTIKNVVEPSFLAIDKQHRYLYAVNETEKFEGKNSGAISAFVINQTDG
;
A
#
# COMPACT_ATOMS: atom_id res chain seq x y z
N MET A 1 12.11 37.80 -7.87
CA MET A 1 12.03 36.39 -8.29
C MET A 1 10.75 35.78 -7.75
N LYS A 2 9.75 35.47 -8.60
CA LYS A 2 8.51 34.82 -8.18
C LYS A 2 8.68 33.30 -8.32
N TYR A 3 8.62 32.58 -7.19
CA TYR A 3 8.61 31.12 -7.20
C TYR A 3 7.26 30.62 -7.73
N LYS A 4 7.30 29.83 -8.81
CA LYS A 4 6.12 29.17 -9.39
C LYS A 4 5.90 27.87 -8.63
N LYS A 5 4.79 27.76 -7.90
CA LYS A 5 4.41 26.54 -7.18
C LYS A 5 3.99 25.48 -8.22
N ASN A 6 4.72 24.36 -8.28
CA ASN A 6 4.34 23.22 -9.11
C ASN A 6 3.41 22.33 -8.28
N ASP A 7 2.11 22.38 -8.56
CA ASP A 7 1.09 21.54 -7.90
C ASP A 7 1.02 20.15 -8.53
N PHE A 8 2.15 19.44 -8.58
CA PHE A 8 2.16 18.03 -8.99
C PHE A 8 1.55 17.18 -7.88
N ASN A 9 0.38 16.58 -8.13
CA ASN A 9 -0.28 15.68 -7.18
C ASN A 9 0.06 14.22 -7.52
N ARG A 10 0.00 13.33 -6.52
CA ARG A 10 0.19 11.88 -6.67
C ARG A 10 -0.76 11.25 -7.72
N ARG A 11 -1.89 11.91 -8.00
CA ARG A 11 -2.85 11.53 -9.05
C ARG A 11 -2.36 11.84 -10.47
N ASP A 12 -1.54 12.86 -10.65
CA ASP A 12 -0.94 13.17 -11.95
C ASP A 12 0.14 12.15 -12.31
N PHE A 13 0.86 11.62 -11.31
CA PHE A 13 1.83 10.53 -11.48
C PHE A 13 1.19 9.25 -12.05
N LEU A 14 -0.01 8.86 -11.57
CA LEU A 14 -0.74 7.71 -12.13
C LEU A 14 -1.28 7.99 -13.53
N THR A 15 -1.55 9.25 -13.87
CA THR A 15 -2.05 9.64 -15.19
C THR A 15 -0.93 9.71 -16.23
N THR A 16 0.29 10.11 -15.85
CA THR A 16 1.44 10.20 -16.77
C THR A 16 2.03 8.85 -17.18
N ILE A 17 1.88 7.79 -16.37
CA ILE A 17 2.26 6.42 -16.78
C ILE A 17 1.14 5.75 -17.61
N GLY A 18 -0.12 6.21 -17.48
CA GLY A 18 -1.24 5.71 -18.27
C GLY A 18 -1.37 6.28 -19.69
N GLY A 19 -0.69 7.39 -20.01
CA GLY A 19 -0.87 8.13 -21.27
C GLY A 19 0.10 7.82 -22.41
N ALA A 20 1.14 7.00 -22.18
CA ALA A 20 2.16 6.68 -23.18
C ALA A 20 2.15 5.20 -23.63
N ALA A 21 1.00 4.50 -23.49
CA ALA A 21 0.85 3.11 -23.92
C ALA A 21 -0.48 2.85 -24.65
N LEU A 22 -0.96 3.81 -25.46
CA LEU A 22 -2.15 3.66 -26.30
C LEU A 22 -1.84 3.40 -27.79
N LEU A 23 -0.74 2.73 -28.12
CA LEU A 23 -0.42 2.29 -29.48
C LEU A 23 0.39 0.97 -29.48
N SER A 24 -0.28 -0.14 -29.14
CA SER A 24 0.05 -1.50 -29.61
C SER A 24 -1.08 -2.45 -29.19
N LEU A 25 -2.19 -2.43 -29.93
CA LEU A 25 -3.22 -3.47 -29.89
C LEU A 25 -2.96 -4.44 -31.04
N ALA A 26 -2.08 -5.41 -30.83
CA ALA A 26 -2.07 -6.72 -31.48
C ALA A 26 -0.94 -7.56 -30.89
N ASN A 27 -1.25 -8.78 -30.48
CA ASN A 27 -0.36 -9.79 -29.87
C ASN A 27 -0.28 -9.82 -28.34
N PHE A 28 -1.44 -9.87 -27.68
CA PHE A 28 -1.54 -10.74 -26.51
C PHE A 28 -1.82 -12.15 -27.01
N GLY A 29 -0.76 -12.81 -27.50
CA GLY A 29 -0.75 -14.26 -27.54
C GLY A 29 -1.01 -14.78 -26.14
N ASP A 30 -1.68 -15.92 -26.05
CA ASP A 30 -1.95 -16.66 -24.82
C ASP A 30 -0.63 -16.88 -24.06
N VAL A 31 -0.24 -15.91 -23.22
CA VAL A 31 0.79 -16.12 -22.21
C VAL A 31 0.07 -16.95 -21.17
N ARG A 32 0.03 -18.26 -21.42
CA ARG A 32 0.00 -19.24 -20.36
C ARG A 32 1.11 -18.81 -19.41
N ALA A 33 0.70 -18.20 -18.30
CA ALA A 33 1.60 -17.88 -17.21
C ALA A 33 2.23 -19.21 -16.83
N ALA A 34 3.42 -19.46 -17.37
CA ALA A 34 4.25 -20.53 -16.90
C ALA A 34 4.36 -20.30 -15.40
N GLU A 35 3.84 -21.24 -14.63
CA GLU A 35 3.94 -21.26 -13.18
C GLU A 35 5.43 -21.32 -12.86
N ASN A 36 6.04 -20.15 -12.81
CA ASN A 36 7.46 -20.02 -12.59
C ASN A 36 7.65 -20.21 -11.09
N LYS A 37 7.94 -21.46 -10.70
CA LYS A 37 8.12 -21.93 -9.32
C LYS A 37 9.24 -21.23 -8.54
N ASN A 38 9.75 -20.11 -9.05
CA ASN A 38 10.79 -19.27 -8.45
C ASN A 38 10.45 -17.76 -8.48
N VAL A 39 9.19 -17.38 -8.68
CA VAL A 39 8.81 -15.97 -8.47
C VAL A 39 8.86 -15.68 -6.98
N LYS A 40 9.86 -14.90 -6.57
CA LYS A 40 9.96 -14.39 -5.21
C LYS A 40 8.91 -13.30 -5.02
N GLU A 41 7.91 -13.57 -4.19
CA GLU A 41 6.91 -12.59 -3.78
C GLU A 41 7.39 -11.86 -2.52
N MET A 42 6.98 -10.59 -2.38
CA MET A 42 7.18 -9.79 -1.16
C MET A 42 5.83 -9.22 -0.71
N LEU A 43 5.57 -9.23 0.60
CA LEU A 43 4.41 -8.52 1.15
C LEU A 43 4.71 -7.03 1.29
N VAL A 44 3.75 -6.20 0.87
CA VAL A 44 3.81 -4.75 0.96
C VAL A 44 2.62 -4.26 1.78
N TYR A 45 2.91 -3.56 2.87
CA TYR A 45 1.92 -2.99 3.78
C TYR A 45 1.76 -1.50 3.51
N ILE A 46 0.51 -1.06 3.31
CA ILE A 46 0.18 0.31 2.93
C ILE A 46 -0.70 0.94 4.01
N GLY A 47 -0.15 1.93 4.69
CA GLY A 47 -0.86 2.81 5.62
C GLY A 47 -1.68 3.88 4.90
N THR A 48 -2.71 4.41 5.56
CA THR A 48 -3.69 5.32 4.96
C THR A 48 -4.24 6.33 5.96
N TYR A 49 -4.95 7.32 5.44
CA TYR A 49 -5.92 8.10 6.21
C TYR A 49 -7.33 7.53 5.97
N THR A 50 -8.10 7.34 7.04
CA THR A 50 -9.43 6.69 7.01
C THR A 50 -10.60 7.67 7.15
N SER A 51 -10.33 8.93 7.46
CA SER A 51 -11.32 9.96 7.73
C SER A 51 -11.46 10.98 6.59
N GLY A 52 -12.30 11.98 6.82
CA GLY A 52 -12.61 13.02 5.85
C GLY A 52 -13.33 12.45 4.63
N LYS A 53 -12.73 12.63 3.45
CA LYS A 53 -13.28 12.13 2.17
C LYS A 53 -12.70 10.78 1.76
N SER A 54 -11.88 10.16 2.60
CA SER A 54 -11.26 8.86 2.29
C SER A 54 -12.32 7.76 2.27
N LYS A 55 -12.13 6.77 1.38
CA LYS A 55 -12.86 5.50 1.40
C LYS A 55 -12.00 4.36 1.95
N SER A 56 -10.86 4.68 2.54
CA SER A 56 -9.95 3.67 3.07
C SER A 56 -10.57 2.97 4.27
N GLU A 57 -10.36 1.66 4.35
CA GLU A 57 -10.83 0.84 5.47
C GLU A 57 -9.76 0.63 6.56
N GLY A 58 -8.52 1.06 6.34
CA GLY A 58 -7.37 0.80 7.22
C GLY A 58 -6.12 0.45 6.43
N ILE A 59 -5.40 -0.61 6.84
CA ILE A 59 -4.13 -1.03 6.25
C ILE A 59 -4.39 -2.04 5.13
N TYR A 60 -3.79 -1.80 3.96
CA TYR A 60 -3.84 -2.76 2.84
C TYR A 60 -2.55 -3.55 2.72
N ILE A 61 -2.67 -4.83 2.40
CA ILE A 61 -1.55 -5.74 2.17
C ILE A 61 -1.62 -6.23 0.72
N TYR A 62 -0.50 -6.09 0.03
CA TYR A 62 -0.32 -6.53 -1.35
C TYR A 62 0.80 -7.56 -1.46
N LYS A 63 0.74 -8.39 -2.49
CA LYS A 63 1.85 -9.21 -2.95
C LYS A 63 2.53 -8.53 -4.13
N LEU A 64 3.80 -8.17 -3.96
CA LEU A 64 4.66 -7.68 -5.02
C LEU A 64 5.39 -8.85 -5.67
N ASN A 65 5.19 -9.03 -6.97
CA ASN A 65 6.02 -9.89 -7.79
C ASN A 65 7.35 -9.17 -8.05
N LEU A 66 8.45 -9.67 -7.47
CA LEU A 66 9.76 -9.01 -7.59
C LEU A 66 10.39 -9.12 -8.98
N LEU A 67 9.90 -9.98 -9.86
CA LEU A 67 10.43 -10.14 -11.21
C LEU A 67 9.86 -9.10 -12.17
N ILE A 68 8.55 -8.87 -12.12
CA ILE A 68 7.84 -8.01 -13.08
C ILE A 68 7.24 -6.73 -12.45
N GLY A 69 7.35 -6.57 -11.14
CA GLY A 69 6.86 -5.38 -10.42
C GLY A 69 5.33 -5.33 -10.24
N GLU A 70 4.61 -6.41 -10.52
CA GLU A 70 3.15 -6.47 -10.39
C GLU A 70 2.74 -6.49 -8.91
N LEU A 71 1.83 -5.58 -8.51
CA LEU A 71 1.21 -5.53 -7.18
C LEU A 71 -0.20 -6.15 -7.24
N LYS A 72 -0.41 -7.25 -6.52
CA LYS A 72 -1.72 -7.90 -6.39
C LYS A 72 -2.32 -7.65 -5.00
N PRO A 73 -3.61 -7.25 -4.90
CA PRO A 73 -4.30 -7.19 -3.61
C PRO A 73 -4.24 -8.54 -2.90
N TYR A 74 -3.99 -8.54 -1.59
CA TYR A 74 -3.88 -9.77 -0.81
C TYR A 74 -4.82 -9.78 0.40
N LYS A 75 -4.65 -8.84 1.35
CA LYS A 75 -5.45 -8.76 2.58
C LYS A 75 -5.71 -7.29 2.93
N THR A 76 -6.73 -7.04 3.76
CA THR A 76 -7.00 -5.72 4.34
C THR A 76 -7.22 -5.87 5.84
N ILE A 77 -6.46 -5.14 6.65
CA ILE A 77 -6.71 -4.99 8.07
C ILE A 77 -7.65 -3.80 8.24
N LYS A 78 -8.93 -4.10 8.44
CA LYS A 78 -9.99 -3.10 8.55
C LYS A 78 -10.06 -2.48 9.94
N ASN A 79 -10.75 -1.34 10.03
CA ASN A 79 -11.06 -0.63 11.28
C ASN A 79 -9.82 -0.15 12.05
N VAL A 80 -8.68 0.02 11.35
CA VAL A 80 -7.51 0.69 11.91
C VAL A 80 -7.66 2.18 11.66
N VAL A 81 -7.71 2.98 12.72
CA VAL A 81 -7.95 4.43 12.63
C VAL A 81 -6.69 5.16 12.19
N GLU A 82 -6.77 5.91 11.09
CA GLU A 82 -5.70 6.76 10.55
C GLU A 82 -4.29 6.13 10.61
N PRO A 83 -4.06 4.92 10.03
CA PRO A 83 -2.77 4.25 10.04
C PRO A 83 -1.77 4.94 9.12
N SER A 84 -1.36 6.17 9.44
CA SER A 84 -0.61 7.04 8.53
C SER A 84 0.86 6.65 8.37
N PHE A 85 1.41 5.89 9.32
CA PHE A 85 2.76 5.37 9.27
C PHE A 85 2.85 3.95 9.82
N LEU A 86 3.68 3.13 9.17
CA LEU A 86 3.88 1.72 9.50
C LEU A 86 5.36 1.40 9.72
N ALA A 87 5.65 0.53 10.67
CA ALA A 87 6.99 -0.04 10.89
C ALA A 87 6.89 -1.53 11.19
N ILE A 88 7.85 -2.31 10.70
CA ILE A 88 7.95 -3.75 10.98
C ILE A 88 9.20 -3.98 11.84
N ASP A 89 9.11 -4.86 12.84
CA ASP A 89 10.30 -5.21 13.63
C ASP A 89 11.32 -6.01 12.80
N LYS A 90 12.58 -6.02 13.23
CA LYS A 90 13.67 -6.67 12.47
C LYS A 90 13.45 -8.17 12.23
N GLN A 91 12.68 -8.82 13.10
CA GLN A 91 12.36 -10.25 12.97
C GLN A 91 11.07 -10.50 12.18
N HIS A 92 10.43 -9.47 11.64
CA HIS A 92 9.16 -9.52 10.91
C HIS A 92 8.02 -10.21 11.65
N ARG A 93 8.00 -10.13 12.98
CA ARG A 93 6.98 -10.70 13.87
C ARG A 93 5.86 -9.73 14.17
N TYR A 94 6.14 -8.43 14.13
CA TYR A 94 5.18 -7.39 14.50
C TYR A 94 5.15 -6.25 13.48
N LEU A 95 3.93 -5.83 13.15
CA LEU A 95 3.64 -4.58 12.44
C LEU A 95 3.12 -3.55 13.45
N TYR A 96 3.75 -2.39 13.50
CA TYR A 96 3.30 -1.24 14.28
C TYR A 96 2.68 -0.20 13.35
N ALA A 97 1.51 0.30 13.72
CA ALA A 97 0.81 1.35 12.99
C ALA A 97 0.58 2.54 13.91
N VAL A 98 1.02 3.73 13.49
CA VAL A 98 0.66 4.99 14.14
C VAL A 98 -0.80 5.27 13.83
N ASN A 99 -1.60 5.53 14.86
CA ASN A 99 -2.97 6.01 14.73
C ASN A 99 -2.96 7.54 14.90
N GLU A 100 -3.04 8.26 13.79
CA GLU A 100 -2.99 9.73 13.76
C GLU A 100 -4.36 10.32 14.14
N THR A 101 -4.71 10.21 15.42
CA THR A 101 -5.93 10.76 16.01
C THR A 101 -5.59 11.77 17.10
N GLU A 102 -6.45 12.76 17.30
CA GLU A 102 -6.33 13.72 18.41
C GLU A 102 -6.76 13.12 19.75
N LYS A 103 -7.58 12.07 19.71
CA LYS A 103 -8.11 11.41 20.91
C LYS A 103 -8.02 9.90 20.82
N PHE A 104 -7.60 9.28 21.93
CA PHE A 104 -7.64 7.84 22.13
C PHE A 104 -8.11 7.54 23.55
N GLU A 105 -9.06 6.61 23.70
CA GLU A 105 -9.67 6.24 25.00
C GLU A 105 -10.12 7.45 25.86
N GLY A 106 -10.69 8.46 25.20
CA GLY A 106 -11.20 9.67 25.86
C GLY A 106 -10.14 10.70 26.28
N LYS A 107 -8.85 10.45 26.02
CA LYS A 107 -7.75 11.37 26.33
C LYS A 107 -7.22 12.03 25.06
N ASN A 108 -6.70 13.25 25.18
CA ASN A 108 -6.04 13.95 24.08
C ASN A 108 -4.66 13.33 23.81
N SER A 109 -4.62 12.38 22.89
CA SER A 109 -3.42 11.65 22.50
C SER A 109 -3.64 10.93 21.17
N GLY A 110 -2.56 10.72 20.42
CA GLY A 110 -2.51 9.67 19.40
C GLY A 110 -2.40 8.28 20.01
N ALA A 111 -2.30 7.26 19.18
CA ALA A 111 -2.08 5.88 19.61
C ALA A 111 -1.16 5.12 18.66
N ILE A 112 -0.73 3.94 19.10
CA ILE A 112 -0.03 2.97 18.26
C ILE A 112 -0.74 1.64 18.42
N SER A 113 -1.10 1.03 17.28
CA SER A 113 -1.59 -0.34 17.22
C SER A 113 -0.45 -1.29 16.86
N ALA A 114 -0.42 -2.47 17.47
CA ALA A 114 0.53 -3.53 17.17
C ALA A 114 -0.21 -4.78 16.69
N PHE A 115 0.28 -5.38 15.60
CA PHE A 115 -0.28 -6.58 14.99
C PHE A 115 0.80 -7.65 14.93
N VAL A 116 0.41 -8.91 15.14
CA VAL A 116 1.29 -10.06 14.89
C VAL A 116 1.28 -10.36 13.39
N ILE A 117 2.47 -10.53 12.82
CA ILE A 117 2.65 -11.01 11.45
C ILE A 117 2.78 -12.53 11.50
N ASN A 118 1.89 -13.24 10.80
CA ASN A 118 2.00 -14.68 10.69
C ASN A 118 3.17 -15.02 9.78
N GLN A 119 4.15 -15.77 10.28
CA GLN A 119 5.37 -16.10 9.52
C GLN A 119 5.10 -17.00 8.30
N THR A 120 3.92 -17.63 8.23
CA THR A 120 3.54 -18.50 7.12
C THR A 120 2.91 -17.72 5.98
N ASP A 121 2.02 -16.78 6.28
CA ASP A 121 1.15 -16.14 5.28
C ASP A 121 1.02 -14.62 5.42
N GLY A 122 1.77 -13.99 6.33
CA GLY A 122 1.72 -12.55 6.56
C GLY A 122 0.58 -12.11 7.47
#